data_AF-A0A7V2N088-F1
#
_entry.id   AF-A0A7V2N088-F1
#
_cell.length_a   1.000
_cell.length_b   1.000
_cell.length_c   1.000
_cell.angle_alpha   90.00
_cell.angle_beta   90.00
_cell.angle_gamma   90.00
#
_symmetry.space_group_name_H-M   'P 1'
#
loop_
_entity.id
_entity.type
_entity.pdbx_description
1 polymer ?
#
loop_
_entity_poly.entity_id
_entity_poly.type
_entity_poly.pdbx_seq_one_letter_code
_entity_poly.pdbx_strand_id
1 'polypeptide(L)'
;MKDGRNEIAIKRLNLAKRYLENAKEELKKSPIDRKNGIYEDVKYVSSACGKAYLSALEALKSIFLVKIFKDEDELKKALKSNEGYSNYILKLNIGKNRDNIMKLYNEVYKILHLGGYYRELQSKKAIDDGFEKVEKIIKIIESYVK
;
A
#
# COMPACT_ATOMS: atom_id res chain seq x y z
N MET A 1 14.99 10.27 -25.24
CA MET A 1 14.29 8.99 -24.97
C MET A 1 13.43 9.19 -23.73
N LYS A 2 12.11 9.11 -23.84
CA LYS A 2 11.26 8.97 -22.63
C LYS A 2 11.66 7.62 -22.01
N ASP A 3 12.27 7.67 -20.83
CA ASP A 3 12.85 6.53 -20.14
C ASP A 3 11.76 5.50 -19.84
N GLY A 4 11.82 4.30 -20.43
CA GLY A 4 10.80 3.25 -20.28
C GLY A 4 10.53 2.90 -18.82
N ARG A 5 11.49 3.17 -17.92
CA ARG A 5 11.35 3.03 -16.47
C ARG A 5 10.26 3.94 -15.88
N ASN A 6 10.17 5.19 -16.33
CA ASN A 6 9.15 6.12 -15.85
C ASN A 6 7.74 5.66 -16.29
N GLU A 7 7.60 5.14 -17.51
CA GLU A 7 6.31 4.62 -17.97
C GLU A 7 5.84 3.44 -17.11
N ILE A 8 6.74 2.50 -16.79
CA ILE A 8 6.44 1.38 -15.91
C ILE A 8 6.11 1.87 -14.50
N ALA A 9 6.87 2.82 -13.96
CA ALA A 9 6.59 3.42 -12.65
C ALA A 9 5.20 4.07 -12.61
N ILE A 10 4.81 4.81 -13.64
CA ILE A 10 3.47 5.40 -13.77
C ILE A 10 2.39 4.32 -13.81
N LYS A 11 2.60 3.24 -14.59
CA LYS A 11 1.68 2.10 -14.63
C LYS A 11 1.49 1.47 -13.24
N ARG A 12 2.57 1.28 -12.48
CA ARG A 12 2.53 0.76 -11.09
C ARG A 12 1.78 1.69 -10.15
N LEU A 13 2.01 2.99 -10.26
CA LEU A 13 1.31 3.99 -9.44
C LEU A 13 -0.19 4.04 -9.75
N ASN A 14 -0.57 3.96 -11.03
CA ASN A 14 -1.98 3.88 -11.43
C ASN A 14 -2.63 2.58 -10.94
N LEU A 15 -1.90 1.46 -10.99
CA LEU A 15 -2.37 0.20 -10.43
C LEU A 15 -2.58 0.28 -8.91
N ALA A 16 -1.69 0.96 -8.19
CA ALA A 16 -1.86 1.22 -6.76
C ALA A 16 -3.16 1.95 -6.46
N LYS A 17 -3.47 3.03 -7.21
CA LYS A 17 -4.72 3.79 -7.06
C LYS A 17 -5.96 2.91 -7.30
N ARG A 18 -5.94 2.11 -8.36
CA ARG A 18 -7.01 1.17 -8.68
C ARG A 18 -7.21 0.12 -7.58
N TYR A 19 -6.13 -0.42 -7.01
CA TYR A 19 -6.25 -1.35 -5.88
C TYR A 19 -6.88 -0.70 -4.66
N LEU A 20 -6.54 0.56 -4.36
CA LEU A 20 -7.14 1.27 -3.23
C LEU A 20 -8.63 1.56 -3.46
N GLU A 21 -8.99 1.98 -4.67
CA GLU A 21 -10.39 2.19 -5.06
C GLU A 21 -11.20 0.90 -4.91
N ASN A 22 -10.72 -0.20 -5.50
CA ASN A 22 -11.33 -1.52 -5.37
C ASN A 22 -11.44 -1.98 -3.91
N ALA A 23 -10.43 -1.68 -3.09
CA ALA A 23 -10.46 -2.00 -1.67
C ALA A 23 -11.58 -1.24 -0.93
N LYS A 24 -11.76 0.04 -1.25
CA LYS A 24 -12.83 0.87 -0.66
C LYS A 24 -14.20 0.38 -1.09
N GLU A 25 -14.37 0.02 -2.36
CA GLU A 25 -15.61 -0.56 -2.87
C GLU A 25 -15.93 -1.90 -2.21
N GLU A 26 -14.93 -2.74 -2.01
CA GLU A 26 -15.10 -4.01 -1.31
C GLU A 26 -15.52 -3.80 0.15
N LEU A 27 -14.87 -2.87 0.85
CA LEU A 27 -15.16 -2.59 2.26
C LEU A 27 -16.60 -2.09 2.47
N LYS A 28 -17.13 -1.30 1.53
CA LYS A 28 -18.52 -0.81 1.56
C LYS A 28 -19.56 -1.93 1.53
N LYS A 29 -19.20 -3.14 1.10
CA LYS A 29 -20.11 -4.30 1.10
C LYS A 29 -20.29 -4.91 2.49
N SER A 30 -19.40 -4.59 3.43
CA SER A 30 -19.53 -4.99 4.82
C SER A 30 -20.44 -3.99 5.56
N PRO A 31 -21.57 -4.43 6.16
CA PRO A 31 -22.37 -3.58 7.01
C PRO A 31 -21.56 -3.05 8.22
N ILE A 32 -22.01 -1.95 8.80
CA ILE A 32 -21.35 -1.31 9.94
C ILE A 32 -22.27 -1.39 11.16
N ASP A 33 -21.80 -2.09 12.20
CA ASP A 33 -22.37 -1.98 13.53
C ASP A 33 -21.91 -0.64 14.13
N ARG A 34 -22.82 0.34 14.13
CA ARG A 34 -22.56 1.69 14.64
C ARG A 34 -22.40 1.74 16.16
N LYS A 35 -22.98 0.77 16.89
CA LYS A 35 -22.91 0.73 18.35
C LYS A 35 -21.51 0.30 18.79
N ASN A 36 -20.95 -0.71 18.14
CA ASN A 36 -19.63 -1.25 18.48
C ASN A 36 -18.48 -0.68 17.62
N GLY A 37 -18.80 0.01 16.52
CA GLY A 37 -17.81 0.63 15.64
C GLY A 37 -17.00 -0.39 14.84
N ILE A 38 -17.66 -1.45 14.37
CA ILE A 38 -17.03 -2.55 13.62
C ILE A 38 -17.69 -2.76 12.25
N TYR A 39 -16.94 -3.33 11.33
CA TYR A 39 -17.46 -3.93 10.10
C TYR A 39 -17.91 -5.36 10.37
N GLU A 40 -19.15 -5.69 10.06
CA GLU A 40 -19.78 -6.95 10.50
C GLU A 40 -19.34 -8.17 9.67
N ASP A 41 -19.15 -7.99 8.36
CA ASP A 41 -18.79 -9.10 7.46
C ASP A 41 -17.27 -9.18 7.28
N VAL A 42 -16.66 -10.15 7.97
CA VAL A 42 -15.22 -10.42 7.96
C VAL A 42 -14.67 -10.77 6.57
N LYS A 43 -15.48 -11.39 5.70
CA LYS A 43 -15.04 -11.77 4.35
C LYS A 43 -14.74 -10.52 3.54
N TYR A 44 -15.64 -9.53 3.55
CA TYR A 44 -15.43 -8.27 2.85
C TYR A 44 -14.32 -7.45 3.49
N VAL A 45 -14.21 -7.45 4.82
CA VAL A 45 -13.12 -6.76 5.54
C VAL A 45 -11.76 -7.33 5.17
N SER A 46 -11.57 -8.65 5.26
CA SER A 46 -10.30 -9.31 4.95
C SER A 46 -9.93 -9.09 3.48
N SER A 47 -10.89 -9.27 2.57
CA SER A 47 -10.74 -9.02 1.13
C SER A 47 -10.33 -7.57 0.84
N ALA A 48 -10.96 -6.59 1.49
CA ALA A 48 -10.64 -5.17 1.32
C ALA A 48 -9.25 -4.83 1.87
N CYS A 49 -8.90 -5.33 3.06
CA CYS A 49 -7.60 -5.09 3.68
C CYS A 49 -6.46 -5.68 2.84
N GLY A 50 -6.64 -6.87 2.28
CA GLY A 50 -5.69 -7.48 1.35
C GLY A 50 -5.45 -6.61 0.11
N LYS A 51 -6.53 -6.09 -0.51
CA LYS A 51 -6.42 -5.19 -1.67
C LYS A 51 -5.75 -3.86 -1.33
N ALA A 52 -6.09 -3.25 -0.18
CA ALA A 52 -5.46 -2.00 0.27
C ALA A 52 -3.98 -2.19 0.59
N TYR A 53 -3.59 -3.34 1.15
CA TYR A 53 -2.18 -3.66 1.33
C TYR A 53 -1.44 -3.81 -0.01
N LEU A 54 -2.03 -4.50 -1.00
CA LEU A 54 -1.46 -4.58 -2.36
C LEU A 54 -1.29 -3.20 -2.99
N SER A 55 -2.21 -2.28 -2.77
CA SER A 55 -2.09 -0.89 -3.21
C SER A 55 -0.81 -0.22 -2.69
N ALA A 56 -0.52 -0.34 -1.39
CA ALA A 56 0.71 0.20 -0.81
C ALA A 56 1.97 -0.42 -1.43
N LEU A 57 1.96 -1.73 -1.69
CA LEU A 57 3.09 -2.41 -2.34
C LEU A 57 3.31 -1.92 -3.77
N GLU A 58 2.26 -1.76 -4.57
CA GLU A 58 2.38 -1.25 -5.93
C GLU A 58 2.88 0.20 -5.97
N ALA A 59 2.45 1.03 -5.00
CA ALA A 59 2.98 2.38 -4.85
C ALA A 59 4.49 2.34 -4.55
N LEU A 60 4.93 1.51 -3.61
CA LEU A 60 6.35 1.32 -3.29
C LEU A 60 7.17 0.82 -4.49
N LYS A 61 6.65 -0.14 -5.26
CA LYS A 61 7.30 -0.61 -6.49
C LYS A 61 7.53 0.53 -7.48
N SER A 62 6.56 1.43 -7.62
CA SER A 62 6.66 2.59 -8.50
C SER A 62 7.87 3.47 -8.14
N ILE A 63 8.01 3.89 -6.87
CA ILE A 63 9.15 4.74 -6.48
C ILE A 63 10.48 4.00 -6.55
N PHE A 64 10.51 2.70 -6.30
CA PHE A 64 11.74 1.92 -6.43
C PHE A 64 12.24 1.83 -7.88
N LEU A 65 11.34 1.74 -8.87
CA LEU A 65 11.72 1.79 -10.29
C LEU A 65 12.31 3.14 -10.70
N VAL A 66 11.85 4.23 -10.07
CA VAL A 66 12.38 5.58 -10.37
C VAL A 66 13.72 5.81 -9.67
N LYS A 67 13.93 5.25 -8.47
CA LYS A 67 15.04 5.64 -7.58
C LYS A 67 16.13 4.59 -7.42
N ILE A 68 15.86 3.32 -7.67
CA ILE A 68 16.74 2.21 -7.28
C ILE A 68 16.98 1.23 -8.44
N PHE A 69 15.92 0.66 -9.01
CA PHE A 69 16.03 -0.43 -9.97
C PHE A 69 16.09 0.06 -11.41
N LYS A 70 16.69 -0.74 -12.29
CA LYS A 70 16.77 -0.43 -13.72
C LYS A 70 15.60 -0.98 -14.52
N ASP A 71 14.94 -2.03 -14.03
CA ASP A 71 13.81 -2.67 -14.69
C ASP A 71 12.92 -3.44 -13.70
N GLU A 72 11.82 -4.01 -14.20
CA GLU A 72 10.91 -4.81 -13.37
C GLU A 72 11.50 -6.14 -12.89
N ASP A 73 12.46 -6.72 -13.61
CA ASP A 73 12.96 -8.05 -13.32
C ASP A 73 13.92 -8.01 -12.13
N GLU A 74 14.78 -6.99 -12.06
CA GLU A 74 15.57 -6.69 -10.87
C GLU A 74 14.66 -6.46 -9.65
N LEU A 75 13.61 -5.65 -9.83
CA LEU A 75 12.64 -5.35 -8.77
C LEU A 75 11.92 -6.61 -8.27
N LYS A 76 11.45 -7.49 -9.16
CA LYS A 76 10.75 -8.74 -8.78
C LYS A 76 11.68 -9.68 -8.01
N LYS A 77 12.94 -9.80 -8.43
CA LYS A 77 13.95 -10.62 -7.73
C LYS A 77 14.25 -10.07 -6.34
N ALA A 78 14.18 -8.76 -6.18
CA ALA A 78 14.48 -8.05 -4.94
C ALA A 78 13.33 -8.08 -3.90
N LEU A 79 12.08 -8.05 -4.34
CA LEU A 79 10.89 -7.91 -3.48
C LEU A 79 10.20 -9.25 -3.19
N LYS A 80 10.93 -10.22 -2.62
CA LYS A 80 10.42 -11.56 -2.31
C LYS A 80 9.67 -11.67 -0.98
N SER A 81 9.81 -10.69 -0.10
CA SER A 81 9.25 -10.70 1.25
C SER A 81 8.90 -9.28 1.71
N ASN A 82 8.12 -9.18 2.78
CA ASN A 82 7.83 -7.91 3.45
C ASN A 82 9.12 -7.18 3.89
N GLU A 83 10.10 -7.92 4.39
CA GLU A 83 11.41 -7.39 4.77
C GLU A 83 12.13 -6.76 3.58
N GLY A 84 11.98 -7.33 2.38
CA GLY A 84 12.48 -6.74 1.14
C GLY A 84 11.99 -5.31 0.95
N TYR A 85 10.70 -5.04 1.11
CA TYR A 85 10.15 -3.69 0.96
C TYR A 85 10.76 -2.72 1.98
N SER A 86 10.82 -3.09 3.26
CA SER A 86 11.44 -2.24 4.30
C SER A 86 12.90 -1.93 3.96
N ASN A 87 13.68 -2.93 3.55
CA ASN A 87 15.08 -2.76 3.17
C ASN A 87 15.24 -1.79 1.98
N TYR A 88 14.35 -1.82 1.00
CA TYR A 88 14.39 -0.88 -0.14
C TYR A 88 13.84 0.50 0.19
N ILE A 89 12.87 0.64 1.11
CA ILE A 89 12.48 1.95 1.64
C ILE A 89 13.71 2.63 2.25
N LEU A 90 14.51 1.93 3.07
CA LEU A 90 15.69 2.51 3.70
C LEU A 90 16.74 3.02 2.70
N LYS A 91 16.81 2.42 1.50
CA LYS A 91 17.72 2.84 0.42
C LYS A 91 17.23 4.07 -0.36
N LEU A 92 16.00 4.52 -0.15
CA LEU A 92 15.47 5.72 -0.82
C LEU A 92 16.17 6.99 -0.33
N ASN A 93 16.83 7.70 -1.24
CA ASN A 93 17.41 9.02 -0.96
C ASN A 93 16.38 10.15 -1.16
N ILE A 94 15.36 10.20 -0.29
CA ILE A 94 14.26 11.19 -0.34
C ILE A 94 14.03 11.93 1.00
N GLY A 95 15.04 11.95 1.88
CA GLY A 95 15.02 12.68 3.15
C GLY A 95 13.89 12.23 4.09
N LYS A 96 13.25 13.19 4.78
CA LYS A 96 12.17 12.92 5.76
C LYS A 96 11.00 12.12 5.21
N ASN A 97 10.76 12.17 3.89
CA ASN A 97 9.70 11.41 3.26
C ASN A 97 9.95 9.90 3.31
N ARG A 98 11.22 9.47 3.32
CA ARG A 98 11.59 8.06 3.52
C ARG A 98 11.13 7.58 4.88
N ASP A 99 11.46 8.33 5.93
CA ASP A 99 11.16 7.96 7.32
C ASP A 99 9.65 7.93 7.56
N ASN A 100 8.93 8.86 6.94
CA ASN A 100 7.47 8.88 6.95
C ASN A 100 6.87 7.66 6.22
N ILE A 101 7.35 7.34 5.00
CA ILE A 101 6.91 6.15 4.26
C ILE A 101 7.18 4.89 5.09
N MET A 102 8.35 4.76 5.72
CA MET A 102 8.68 3.60 6.55
C MET A 102 7.68 3.45 7.72
N LYS A 103 7.38 4.53 8.43
CA LYS A 103 6.39 4.50 9.53
C LYS A 103 5.01 4.09 9.02
N LEU A 104 4.53 4.74 7.97
CA LEU A 104 3.22 4.47 7.37
C LEU A 104 3.13 3.02 6.89
N TYR A 105 4.17 2.51 6.23
CA TYR A 105 4.22 1.15 5.72
C TYR A 105 4.15 0.11 6.84
N ASN A 106 4.90 0.32 7.93
CA ASN A 106 4.86 -0.57 9.09
C ASN A 106 3.47 -0.62 9.73
N GLU A 107 2.77 0.51 9.80
CA GLU A 107 1.41 0.58 10.33
C GLU A 107 0.41 -0.07 9.36
N VAL A 108 0.53 0.16 8.05
CA VAL A 108 -0.25 -0.52 7.00
C VAL A 108 -0.09 -2.05 7.07
N TYR A 109 1.15 -2.53 7.21
CA TYR A 109 1.43 -3.96 7.35
C TYR A 109 0.76 -4.55 8.61
N LYS A 110 0.89 -3.87 9.76
CA LYS A 110 0.29 -4.32 11.02
C LYS A 110 -1.24 -4.32 10.98
N ILE A 111 -1.84 -3.23 10.50
CA ILE A 111 -3.29 -3.03 10.53
C ILE A 111 -3.96 -3.84 9.44
N LEU A 112 -3.54 -3.67 8.19
CA LEU A 112 -4.27 -4.22 7.03
C LEU A 112 -3.85 -5.65 6.73
N HIS A 113 -2.55 -5.94 6.66
CA HIS A 113 -2.11 -7.27 6.28
C HIS A 113 -2.22 -8.27 7.44
N LEU A 114 -1.64 -7.96 8.60
CA LEU A 114 -1.73 -8.85 9.76
C LEU A 114 -3.09 -8.78 10.44
N GLY A 115 -3.58 -7.58 10.74
CA GLY A 115 -4.84 -7.37 11.45
C GLY A 115 -6.05 -7.77 10.61
N GLY A 116 -6.38 -6.97 9.59
CA GLY A 116 -7.63 -7.10 8.84
C GLY A 116 -7.66 -8.34 7.93
N TYR A 117 -6.59 -8.58 7.18
CA TYR A 117 -6.55 -9.71 6.24
C TYR A 117 -6.37 -11.05 6.94
N TYR A 118 -5.39 -11.18 7.85
CA TYR A 118 -5.02 -12.49 8.43
C TYR A 118 -5.67 -12.78 9.79
N ARG A 119 -5.89 -11.78 10.64
CA ARG A 119 -6.37 -11.96 12.03
C ARG A 119 -7.79 -11.44 12.27
N GLU A 120 -8.53 -11.18 11.18
CA GLU A 120 -9.94 -10.84 11.25
C GLU A 120 -10.24 -9.58 12.12
N LEU A 121 -9.32 -8.61 12.16
CA LEU A 121 -9.59 -7.32 12.79
C LEU A 121 -10.77 -6.64 12.08
N GLN A 122 -11.83 -6.31 12.82
CA GLN A 122 -13.05 -5.67 12.30
C GLN A 122 -13.26 -4.22 12.75
N SER A 123 -12.37 -3.68 13.59
CA SER A 123 -12.49 -2.30 14.09
C SER A 123 -12.51 -1.29 12.94
N LYS A 124 -13.62 -0.59 12.77
CA LYS A 124 -13.80 0.39 11.70
C LYS A 124 -12.72 1.47 11.77
N LYS A 125 -12.50 2.02 12.95
CA LYS A 125 -11.50 3.06 13.20
C LYS A 125 -10.10 2.61 12.78
N ALA A 126 -9.70 1.39 13.14
CA ALA A 126 -8.38 0.88 12.78
C ALA A 126 -8.24 0.64 11.28
N ILE A 127 -9.26 0.04 10.64
CA ILE A 127 -9.24 -0.23 9.20
C ILE A 127 -9.21 1.07 8.39
N ASP A 128 -10.07 2.04 8.71
CA ASP A 128 -10.08 3.36 8.05
C ASP A 128 -8.72 4.05 8.16
N ASP A 129 -8.14 4.04 9.36
CA ASP A 129 -6.82 4.60 9.62
C ASP A 129 -5.72 3.88 8.81
N GLY A 130 -5.84 2.57 8.59
CA GLY A 130 -4.99 1.83 7.66
C GLY A 130 -5.13 2.31 6.21
N PHE A 131 -6.36 2.53 5.73
CA PHE A 131 -6.63 3.03 4.37
C PHE A 131 -6.08 4.45 4.17
N GLU A 132 -6.28 5.35 5.13
CA GLU A 132 -5.71 6.71 5.10
C GLU A 132 -4.18 6.70 5.01
N LYS A 133 -3.53 5.73 5.66
CA LYS A 133 -2.07 5.57 5.57
C LYS A 133 -1.63 5.13 4.18
N VAL A 134 -2.38 4.25 3.52
CA VAL A 134 -2.13 3.88 2.11
C VAL A 134 -2.24 5.12 1.21
N GLU A 135 -3.26 5.95 1.41
CA GLU A 135 -3.42 7.22 0.67
C GLU A 135 -2.23 8.15 0.87
N LYS A 136 -1.75 8.30 2.11
CA LYS A 136 -0.57 9.11 2.42
C LYS A 136 0.69 8.58 1.73
N ILE A 137 0.89 7.25 1.68
CA ILE A 137 2.02 6.63 0.95
C ILE A 137 1.93 6.99 -0.54
N ILE A 138 0.76 6.78 -1.17
CA ILE A 138 0.54 7.11 -2.59
C ILE A 138 0.85 8.58 -2.85
N LYS A 139 0.30 9.49 -2.03
CA LYS A 139 0.48 10.94 -2.20
C LYS A 139 1.94 11.36 -2.10
N ILE A 140 2.71 10.78 -1.17
CA ILE A 140 4.15 11.07 -1.08
C ILE A 140 4.84 10.57 -2.35
N ILE A 141 4.55 9.34 -2.79
CA ILE A 141 5.20 8.71 -3.94
C ILE A 141 4.88 9.44 -5.25
N GLU A 142 3.65 9.91 -5.43
CA GLU A 142 3.24 10.74 -6.58
C GLU A 142 4.16 11.94 -6.81
N SER A 143 4.70 12.55 -5.74
CA SER A 143 5.60 13.70 -5.88
C SER A 143 6.96 13.35 -6.53
N TYR A 144 7.31 12.06 -6.62
CA TYR A 144 8.57 11.57 -7.17
C TYR A 144 8.43 10.85 -8.53
N VAL A 145 7.20 10.52 -8.93
CA VAL A 145 6.92 9.78 -10.17
C VAL A 145 6.28 10.74 -11.16
N LYS A 146 6.98 11.06 -12.24
CA LYS A 146 6.58 12.04 -13.26
C LYS A 146 6.53 11.41 -14.65
#